data_AF-A0A5B7I834-F1
#
_entry.id   AF-A0A5B7I834-F1
#
_cell.length_a   1.000
_cell.length_b   1.000
_cell.length_c   1.000
_cell.angle_alpha   90.00
_cell.angle_beta   90.00
_cell.angle_gamma   90.00
#
_symmetry.space_group_name_H-M   'P 1'
#
loop_
_entity.id
_entity.type
_entity.pdbx_description
1 polymer ?
#
loop_
_entity_poly.entity_id
_entity_poly.type
_entity_poly.pdbx_seq_one_letter_code
_entity_poly.pdbx_strand_id
1 'polypeptide(L)'
;MLVLILDPRSSSARLTQQCPGQWTHYLSSISPASLQKNFASQTIASYKSALALPITEATGLDLSDPHFTLLLKSLFLEKPLQRFPEIRWNLTEVLQFLRQPRFRNTDTSEEDLLHKCLILTALATGNCGAEMATFSRKSISHRQDGSIVLAVRPDFLYKNQSANHTPSSIVIHPLARNQLCPVLNLTQYLAKSTTTQGHLFIHPVSRRLLNPFSTGCVFCDMCESWLSSRARNRVCSP
;
A
#
# COMPACT_ATOMS: atom_id res chain seq x y z
N MET A 1 15.42 54.33 -10.53
CA MET A 1 16.55 54.87 -9.72
C MET A 1 17.36 53.66 -9.29
N LEU A 2 18.49 53.25 -9.86
CA LEU A 2 19.46 53.87 -10.78
C LEU A 2 19.44 53.21 -12.17
N VAL A 3 19.76 54.03 -13.17
CA VAL A 3 20.17 53.68 -14.53
C VAL A 3 21.70 53.64 -14.54
N LEU A 4 22.33 52.70 -15.28
CA LEU A 4 23.65 52.93 -15.85
C LEU A 4 23.69 52.43 -17.30
N ILE A 5 24.18 53.33 -18.16
CA ILE A 5 24.30 53.29 -19.62
C ILE A 5 25.82 53.30 -19.92
N LEU A 6 26.24 52.39 -20.83
CA LEU A 6 27.35 52.38 -21.83
C LEU A 6 28.77 52.87 -21.46
N ASP A 7 29.83 52.15 -21.89
CA ASP A 7 30.57 52.39 -23.17
C ASP A 7 31.69 51.31 -23.42
N PRO A 8 32.43 51.29 -24.57
CA PRO A 8 32.86 50.06 -25.25
C PRO A 8 34.40 50.01 -25.40
N ARG A 9 34.91 49.03 -26.16
CA ARG A 9 36.32 48.87 -26.58
C ARG A 9 37.34 48.59 -25.44
N SER A 10 37.67 47.32 -25.26
CA SER A 10 39.07 46.94 -25.04
C SER A 10 39.30 45.49 -25.48
N SER A 11 40.47 45.28 -26.05
CA SER A 11 40.87 44.17 -26.89
C SER A 11 41.36 42.97 -26.07
N SER A 12 41.08 41.78 -26.61
CA SER A 12 41.91 40.57 -26.55
C SER A 12 42.59 40.21 -25.23
N ALA A 13 42.03 39.24 -24.51
CA ALA A 13 42.82 38.27 -23.75
C ALA A 13 42.06 36.94 -23.67
N ARG A 14 42.53 35.94 -24.43
CA ARG A 14 42.17 34.54 -24.19
C ARG A 14 42.90 34.09 -22.93
N LEU A 15 42.15 33.90 -21.85
CA LEU A 15 42.46 32.96 -20.80
C LEU A 15 41.22 32.09 -20.66
N THR A 16 41.33 30.84 -21.09
CA THR A 16 40.34 29.78 -20.85
C THR A 16 40.26 29.52 -19.35
N GLN A 17 39.43 30.31 -18.68
CA GLN A 17 38.97 30.09 -17.33
C GLN A 17 37.58 29.46 -17.46
N GLN A 18 37.54 28.16 -17.20
CA GLN A 18 36.34 27.33 -17.31
C GLN A 18 35.42 27.68 -16.14
N CYS A 19 34.53 28.67 -16.33
CA CYS A 19 33.54 29.06 -15.33
C CYS A 19 32.41 28.01 -15.24
N PRO A 20 31.94 27.68 -14.01
CA PRO A 20 30.73 26.91 -13.79
C PRO A 20 29.53 27.85 -13.99
N GLY A 21 28.89 27.83 -15.16
CA GLY A 21 27.86 28.84 -15.47
C GLY A 21 26.95 28.55 -16.66
N GLN A 22 26.69 27.29 -16.98
CA GLN A 22 25.85 26.93 -18.15
C GLN A 22 24.62 26.06 -17.84
N TRP A 23 24.09 26.10 -16.62
CA TRP A 23 22.84 25.39 -16.32
C TRP A 23 21.57 26.23 -16.51
N THR A 24 21.67 27.56 -16.61
CA THR A 24 20.50 28.44 -16.78
C THR A 24 19.83 28.28 -18.14
N HIS A 25 20.56 27.86 -19.18
CA HIS A 25 19.98 27.59 -20.51
C HIS A 25 19.32 26.22 -20.65
N TYR A 26 19.58 25.28 -19.74
CA TYR A 26 19.02 23.92 -19.82
C TYR A 26 17.61 23.85 -19.23
N LEU A 27 17.28 24.70 -18.26
CA LEU A 27 15.93 24.75 -17.67
C LEU A 27 14.92 25.49 -18.56
N SER A 28 15.37 26.43 -19.40
CA SER A 28 14.50 27.12 -20.37
C SER A 28 14.15 26.27 -21.60
N SER A 29 14.87 25.18 -21.85
CA SER A 29 14.64 24.27 -22.99
C SER A 29 13.82 23.02 -22.63
N ILE A 30 13.49 22.82 -21.35
CA ILE A 30 12.44 21.87 -20.94
C ILE A 30 11.10 22.50 -21.32
N SER A 31 10.74 22.35 -22.58
CA SER A 31 9.40 22.66 -23.08
C SER A 31 8.36 21.92 -22.22
N PRO A 32 7.23 22.57 -21.85
CA PRO A 32 6.09 21.91 -21.21
C PRO A 32 5.60 20.67 -21.99
N ALA A 33 5.95 20.58 -23.28
CA ALA A 33 5.61 19.44 -24.15
C ALA A 33 6.32 18.13 -23.77
N SER A 34 7.42 18.15 -23.01
CA SER A 34 8.07 16.91 -22.52
C SER A 34 7.44 16.36 -21.23
N LEU A 35 6.59 17.15 -20.56
CA LEU A 35 5.67 16.75 -19.48
C LEU A 35 4.33 16.20 -20.03
N GLN A 36 4.33 15.70 -21.27
CA GLN A 36 3.14 15.10 -21.93
C GLN A 36 2.49 13.94 -21.16
N LYS A 37 3.18 13.36 -20.17
CA LYS A 37 2.59 12.38 -19.25
C LYS A 37 2.15 13.08 -17.97
N ASN A 38 0.83 13.11 -17.76
CA ASN A 38 0.13 13.63 -16.58
C ASN A 38 0.42 12.85 -15.28
N PHE A 39 1.69 12.69 -14.90
CA PHE A 39 2.08 12.01 -13.69
C PHE A 39 1.65 12.79 -12.44
N ALA A 40 1.37 12.07 -11.36
CA ALA A 40 1.19 12.71 -10.06
C ALA A 40 2.54 13.26 -9.57
N SER A 41 2.52 14.38 -8.85
CA SER A 41 3.72 14.99 -8.26
C SER A 41 4.51 13.98 -7.40
N GLN A 42 3.82 13.13 -6.65
CA GLN A 42 4.43 12.04 -5.88
C GLN A 42 5.17 11.00 -6.73
N THR A 43 4.65 10.69 -7.92
CA THR A 43 5.31 9.78 -8.87
C THR A 43 6.61 10.38 -9.37
N ILE A 44 6.59 11.68 -9.71
CA ILE A 44 7.79 12.42 -10.13
C ILE A 44 8.83 12.44 -9.01
N ALA A 45 8.41 12.71 -7.76
CA ALA A 45 9.29 12.67 -6.60
C ALA A 45 9.91 11.27 -6.37
N SER A 46 9.14 10.21 -6.61
CA SER A 46 9.61 8.82 -6.53
C SER A 46 10.65 8.52 -7.61
N TYR A 47 10.42 8.96 -8.85
CA TYR A 47 11.41 8.85 -9.93
C TYR A 47 12.69 9.65 -9.64
N LYS A 48 12.56 10.88 -9.14
CA LYS A 48 13.73 11.68 -8.71
C LYS A 48 14.56 10.92 -7.67
N SER A 49 13.91 10.27 -6.71
CA SER A 49 14.59 9.52 -5.65
C SER A 49 15.27 8.26 -6.19
N ALA A 50 14.59 7.51 -7.07
CA ALA A 50 15.13 6.31 -7.70
C ALA A 50 16.32 6.61 -8.63
N LEU A 51 16.30 7.77 -9.29
CA LEU A 51 17.35 8.20 -10.22
C LEU A 51 18.46 9.02 -9.58
N ALA A 52 18.34 9.40 -8.30
CA ALA A 52 19.30 10.26 -7.63
C ALA A 52 20.72 9.68 -7.69
N LEU A 53 20.90 8.45 -7.19
CA LEU A 53 22.20 7.79 -7.17
C LEU A 53 22.83 7.64 -8.58
N PRO A 54 22.17 7.02 -9.59
CA PRO A 54 22.81 6.83 -10.90
C PRO A 54 23.13 8.15 -11.61
N ILE A 55 22.29 9.20 -11.44
CA ILE A 55 22.56 10.52 -12.03
C ILE A 55 23.75 11.19 -11.35
N THR A 56 23.82 11.14 -10.01
CA THR A 56 24.95 11.70 -9.27
C THR A 56 26.26 10.98 -9.62
N GLU A 57 26.26 9.66 -9.74
CA GLU A 57 27.45 8.89 -10.14
C GLU A 57 27.89 9.19 -11.59
N ALA A 58 26.94 9.34 -12.53
CA ALA A 58 27.28 9.55 -13.94
C ALA A 58 27.65 11.00 -14.29
N THR A 59 27.08 11.98 -13.59
CA THR A 59 27.18 13.41 -13.98
C THR A 59 27.73 14.32 -12.89
N GLY A 60 27.81 13.85 -11.64
CA GLY A 60 28.10 14.69 -10.47
C GLY A 60 26.95 15.60 -10.06
N LEU A 61 25.77 15.50 -10.71
CA LEU A 61 24.61 16.32 -10.39
C LEU A 61 23.94 15.82 -9.10
N ASP A 62 23.85 16.68 -8.10
CA ASP A 62 23.12 16.40 -6.87
C ASP A 62 21.62 16.73 -7.03
N LEU A 63 20.78 15.70 -7.08
CA LEU A 63 19.32 15.86 -7.11
C LEU A 63 18.72 16.27 -5.75
N SER A 64 19.54 16.40 -4.71
CA SER A 64 19.16 16.91 -3.38
C SER A 64 19.16 18.43 -3.32
N ASP A 65 19.62 19.11 -4.38
CA ASP A 65 19.67 20.56 -4.46
C ASP A 65 18.28 21.21 -4.20
N PRO A 66 18.21 22.34 -3.48
CA PRO A 66 16.96 23.03 -3.16
C PRO A 66 16.08 23.37 -4.37
N HIS A 67 16.65 23.60 -5.55
CA HIS A 67 15.90 23.90 -6.78
C HIS A 67 15.00 22.73 -7.19
N PHE A 68 15.46 21.48 -7.05
CA PHE A 68 14.61 20.32 -7.32
C PHE A 68 13.48 20.19 -6.30
N THR A 69 13.74 20.57 -5.05
CA THR A 69 12.70 20.62 -4.02
C THR A 69 11.65 21.69 -4.33
N LEU A 70 12.06 22.87 -4.78
CA LEU A 70 11.15 23.95 -5.20
C LEU A 70 10.33 23.53 -6.42
N LEU A 71 10.94 22.83 -7.38
CA LEU A 71 10.24 22.28 -8.55
C LEU A 71 9.18 21.24 -8.14
N LEU A 72 9.52 20.29 -7.25
CA LEU A 72 8.52 19.32 -6.76
C LEU A 72 7.38 20.01 -6.01
N LYS A 73 7.67 21.08 -5.25
CA LYS A 73 6.66 21.90 -4.60
C LYS A 73 5.77 22.62 -5.61
N SER A 74 6.32 23.21 -6.67
CA SER A 74 5.51 23.89 -7.70
C SER A 74 4.59 22.89 -8.42
N LEU A 75 5.10 21.70 -8.76
CA LEU A 75 4.31 20.62 -9.35
C LEU A 75 3.18 20.14 -8.41
N PHE A 76 3.45 20.08 -7.10
CA PHE A 76 2.42 19.76 -6.12
C PHE A 76 1.36 20.87 -6.00
N LEU A 77 1.74 22.14 -6.06
CA LEU A 77 0.80 23.26 -6.02
C LEU A 77 -0.07 23.33 -7.28
N GLU A 78 0.49 23.01 -8.44
CA GLU A 78 -0.23 22.94 -9.71
C GLU A 78 -1.27 21.81 -9.69
N LYS A 79 -0.91 20.65 -9.13
CA LYS A 79 -1.78 19.48 -9.02
C LYS A 79 -1.72 18.89 -7.61
N PRO A 80 -2.46 19.48 -6.65
CA PRO A 80 -2.49 18.97 -5.29
C PRO A 80 -3.07 17.55 -5.28
N LEU A 81 -2.57 16.72 -4.37
CA LEU A 81 -3.10 15.37 -4.18
C LEU A 81 -4.58 15.48 -3.81
N GLN A 82 -5.44 14.93 -4.66
CA GLN A 82 -6.84 14.77 -4.33
C GLN A 82 -6.93 13.80 -3.15
N ARG A 83 -7.44 14.28 -2.02
CA ARG A 83 -7.72 13.40 -0.89
C ARG A 83 -8.90 12.52 -1.30
N PHE A 84 -8.71 11.21 -1.22
CA PHE A 84 -9.84 10.31 -1.32
C PHE A 84 -10.84 10.66 -0.21
N PRO A 85 -12.16 10.63 -0.51
CA PRO A 85 -13.16 10.83 0.52
C PRO A 85 -12.89 9.83 1.65
N GLU A 86 -12.89 10.32 2.88
CA GLU A 86 -12.66 9.49 4.04
C GLU A 86 -13.73 8.40 4.08
N ILE A 87 -13.30 7.14 3.95
CA ILE A 87 -14.21 6.01 4.10
C ILE A 87 -14.57 5.93 5.57
N ARG A 88 -15.77 6.43 5.91
CA ARG A 88 -16.35 6.29 7.25
C ARG A 88 -16.83 4.85 7.44
N TRP A 89 -15.90 3.98 7.81
CA TRP A 89 -16.21 2.63 8.23
C TRP A 89 -16.54 2.62 9.73
N ASN A 90 -17.54 1.82 10.12
CA ASN A 90 -17.87 1.58 11.52
C ASN A 90 -17.65 0.10 11.81
N LEU A 91 -16.69 -0.21 12.69
CA LEU A 91 -16.37 -1.58 13.07
C LEU A 91 -17.61 -2.35 13.54
N THR A 92 -18.51 -1.70 14.28
CA THR A 92 -19.75 -2.33 14.75
C THR A 92 -20.65 -2.75 13.59
N GLU A 93 -20.80 -1.91 12.57
CA GLU A 93 -21.60 -2.23 11.37
C GLU A 93 -20.97 -3.39 10.58
N VAL A 94 -19.64 -3.44 10.48
CA VAL A 94 -18.91 -4.54 9.83
C VAL A 94 -19.11 -5.85 10.62
N LEU A 95 -18.96 -5.82 11.93
CA LEU A 95 -19.15 -7.01 12.76
C LEU A 95 -20.61 -7.49 12.76
N GLN A 96 -21.59 -6.57 12.72
CA GLN A 96 -23.00 -6.93 12.54
C GLN A 96 -23.26 -7.58 11.17
N PHE A 97 -22.65 -7.06 10.11
CA PHE A 97 -22.71 -7.67 8.80
C PHE A 97 -22.12 -9.08 8.78
N LEU A 98 -21.01 -9.33 9.47
CA LEU A 98 -20.41 -10.67 9.61
C LEU A 98 -21.21 -11.63 10.50
N ARG A 99 -22.23 -11.14 11.22
CA ARG A 99 -23.20 -11.97 11.96
C ARG A 99 -24.39 -12.41 11.10
N GLN A 100 -24.53 -11.90 9.88
CA GLN A 100 -25.63 -12.27 9.00
C GLN A 100 -25.67 -13.80 8.75
N PRO A 101 -26.85 -14.39 8.49
CA PRO A 101 -27.01 -15.83 8.31
C PRO A 101 -26.07 -16.45 7.26
N ARG A 102 -25.75 -15.73 6.18
CA ARG A 102 -24.83 -16.21 5.13
C ARG A 102 -23.42 -16.54 5.63
N PHE A 103 -23.00 -15.93 6.73
CA PHE A 103 -21.69 -16.12 7.37
C PHE A 103 -21.74 -17.10 8.57
N ARG A 104 -22.80 -17.91 8.68
CA ARG A 104 -22.95 -18.91 9.76
C ARG A 104 -22.24 -20.22 9.42
N ASN A 105 -21.36 -20.61 10.32
CA ASN A 105 -20.30 -21.59 10.08
C ASN A 105 -20.76 -22.99 9.62
N THR A 106 -22.02 -23.38 9.81
CA THR A 106 -22.53 -24.70 9.40
C THR A 106 -22.66 -24.86 7.89
N ASP A 107 -23.15 -23.81 7.21
CA ASP A 107 -23.54 -23.89 5.78
C ASP A 107 -22.92 -22.76 4.93
N THR A 108 -21.91 -22.07 5.47
CA THR A 108 -21.24 -20.95 4.78
C THR A 108 -20.53 -21.43 3.51
N SER A 109 -20.70 -20.72 2.40
CA SER A 109 -19.90 -20.97 1.18
C SER A 109 -18.40 -20.83 1.46
N GLU A 110 -17.52 -21.48 0.68
CA GLU A 110 -16.07 -21.32 0.90
C GLU A 110 -15.62 -19.85 0.71
N GLU A 111 -16.31 -19.13 -0.15
CA GLU A 111 -16.09 -17.71 -0.42
C GLU A 111 -16.50 -16.81 0.76
N ASP A 112 -17.70 -16.97 1.30
CA ASP A 112 -18.14 -16.23 2.48
C ASP A 112 -17.26 -16.55 3.71
N LEU A 113 -16.80 -17.79 3.81
CA LEU A 113 -15.90 -18.21 4.88
C LEU A 113 -14.52 -17.56 4.71
N LEU A 114 -13.98 -17.49 3.48
CA LEU A 114 -12.77 -16.74 3.17
C LEU A 114 -12.94 -15.27 3.55
N HIS A 115 -14.01 -14.60 3.10
CA HIS A 115 -14.27 -13.20 3.40
C HIS A 115 -14.27 -12.93 4.89
N LYS A 116 -15.05 -13.70 5.64
CA LYS A 116 -15.15 -13.57 7.08
C LYS A 116 -13.81 -13.80 7.77
N CYS A 117 -13.08 -14.85 7.39
CA CYS A 117 -11.78 -15.16 7.98
C CYS A 117 -10.74 -14.09 7.68
N LEU A 118 -10.71 -13.58 6.45
CA LEU A 118 -9.78 -12.54 6.03
C LEU A 118 -9.99 -11.28 6.89
N ILE A 119 -11.22 -10.82 7.06
CA ILE A 119 -11.53 -9.63 7.88
C ILE A 119 -11.17 -9.85 9.34
N LEU A 120 -11.63 -10.96 9.92
CA LEU A 120 -11.41 -11.21 11.34
C LEU A 120 -9.92 -11.39 11.64
N THR A 121 -9.17 -11.99 10.71
CA THR A 121 -7.71 -12.08 10.81
C THR A 121 -7.08 -10.70 10.70
N ALA A 122 -7.45 -9.90 9.70
CA ALA A 122 -6.93 -8.53 9.53
C ALA A 122 -7.20 -7.66 10.77
N LEU A 123 -8.40 -7.76 11.35
CA LEU A 123 -8.77 -7.04 12.57
C LEU A 123 -7.98 -7.52 13.79
N ALA A 124 -7.74 -8.83 13.90
CA ALA A 124 -7.03 -9.40 15.03
C ALA A 124 -5.52 -9.14 14.99
N THR A 125 -4.93 -9.08 13.78
CA THR A 125 -3.48 -8.90 13.62
C THR A 125 -3.09 -7.44 13.40
N GLY A 126 -3.96 -6.63 12.81
CA GLY A 126 -3.63 -5.27 12.37
C GLY A 126 -2.70 -5.23 11.15
N ASN A 127 -2.46 -6.37 10.51
CA ASN A 127 -1.55 -6.47 9.36
C ASN A 127 -2.21 -5.99 8.07
N CYS A 128 -1.40 -5.48 7.14
CA CYS A 128 -1.88 -5.09 5.82
C CYS A 128 -2.11 -6.31 4.91
N GLY A 129 -2.92 -6.14 3.86
CA GLY A 129 -3.23 -7.23 2.92
C GLY A 129 -1.99 -7.86 2.26
N ALA A 130 -0.91 -7.08 2.07
CA ALA A 130 0.34 -7.60 1.53
C ALA A 130 1.04 -8.60 2.47
N GLU A 131 1.02 -8.36 3.77
CA GLU A 131 1.57 -9.27 4.77
C GLU A 131 0.66 -10.50 4.98
N MET A 132 -0.66 -10.30 4.93
CA MET A 132 -1.60 -11.42 5.05
C MET A 132 -1.50 -12.41 3.87
N ALA A 133 -1.22 -11.90 2.67
CA ALA A 133 -0.96 -12.73 1.48
C ALA A 133 0.25 -13.66 1.64
N THR A 134 1.16 -13.34 2.56
CA THR A 134 2.40 -14.09 2.81
C THR A 134 2.33 -14.98 4.05
N PHE A 135 1.18 -15.08 4.72
CA PHE A 135 0.98 -16.05 5.79
C PHE A 135 1.13 -17.47 5.28
N SER A 136 1.97 -18.24 5.97
CA SER A 136 2.26 -19.62 5.64
C SER A 136 1.33 -20.56 6.43
N ARG A 137 0.55 -21.37 5.71
CA ARG A 137 -0.31 -22.40 6.31
C ARG A 137 0.50 -23.48 7.03
N LYS A 138 1.69 -23.82 6.51
CA LYS A 138 2.58 -24.84 7.10
C LYS A 138 3.18 -24.38 8.43
N SER A 139 3.23 -23.07 8.65
CA SER A 139 3.87 -22.46 9.81
C SER A 139 2.84 -22.05 10.88
N ILE A 140 1.58 -22.46 10.71
CA ILE A 140 0.53 -22.24 11.70
C ILE A 140 0.72 -23.25 12.83
N SER A 141 0.80 -22.74 14.06
CA SER A 141 0.85 -23.58 15.25
C SER A 141 -0.21 -23.16 16.27
N HIS A 142 -0.73 -24.14 17.00
CA HIS A 142 -1.68 -23.92 18.08
C HIS A 142 -0.95 -23.96 19.42
N ARG A 143 -1.20 -22.97 20.27
CA ARG A 143 -0.72 -22.93 21.65
C ARG A 143 -1.71 -23.64 22.58
N GLN A 144 -1.24 -24.02 23.77
CA GLN A 144 -2.03 -24.72 24.78
C GLN A 144 -3.23 -23.89 25.30
N ASP A 145 -3.11 -22.56 25.27
CA ASP A 145 -4.17 -21.61 25.63
C ASP A 145 -5.26 -21.47 24.53
N GLY A 146 -5.14 -22.21 23.43
CA GLY A 146 -6.03 -22.12 22.27
C GLY A 146 -5.68 -20.99 21.30
N SER A 147 -4.61 -20.23 21.52
CA SER A 147 -4.15 -19.20 20.60
C SER A 147 -3.53 -19.81 19.34
N ILE A 148 -3.65 -19.09 18.22
CA ILE A 148 -3.00 -19.45 16.95
C ILE A 148 -1.81 -18.55 16.72
N VAL A 149 -0.66 -19.14 16.43
CA VAL A 149 0.53 -18.42 15.96
C VAL A 149 0.57 -18.49 14.44
N LEU A 150 0.59 -17.31 13.81
CA LEU A 150 0.81 -17.16 12.38
C LEU A 150 2.24 -16.71 12.14
N ALA A 151 2.90 -17.38 11.21
CA ALA A 151 4.18 -16.95 10.68
C ALA A 151 4.04 -16.62 9.20
N VAL A 152 4.73 -15.55 8.82
CA VAL A 152 4.96 -15.19 7.43
C VAL A 152 6.03 -16.12 6.84
N ARG A 153 5.97 -16.36 5.54
CA ARG A 153 6.97 -17.18 4.84
C ARG A 153 8.39 -16.57 4.98
N PRO A 154 9.44 -17.41 5.03
CA PRO A 154 10.81 -16.94 5.25
C PRO A 154 11.40 -16.12 4.09
N ASP A 155 10.79 -16.19 2.90
CA ASP A 155 11.17 -15.44 1.70
C ASP A 155 10.58 -14.02 1.66
N PHE A 156 9.73 -13.66 2.61
CA PHE A 156 9.11 -12.33 2.67
C PHE A 156 9.89 -11.40 3.60
N LEU A 157 10.13 -10.18 3.11
CA LEU A 157 10.75 -9.10 3.86
C LEU A 157 9.68 -8.11 4.31
N TYR A 158 9.54 -7.91 5.63
CA TYR A 158 8.63 -6.86 6.12
C TYR A 158 9.16 -5.47 5.77
N LYS A 159 8.24 -4.52 5.55
CA LYS A 159 8.59 -3.13 5.24
C LYS A 159 9.50 -2.47 6.29
N ASN A 160 9.35 -2.87 7.55
CA ASN A 160 10.09 -2.33 8.69
C ASN A 160 11.15 -3.32 9.23
N GLN A 161 11.50 -4.35 8.43
CA GLN A 161 12.58 -5.26 8.78
C GLN A 161 13.93 -4.61 8.46
N SER A 162 14.87 -4.74 9.38
CA SER A 162 16.27 -4.31 9.20
C SER A 162 17.20 -5.41 9.69
N ALA A 163 18.52 -5.27 9.46
CA ALA A 163 19.50 -6.24 9.95
C ALA A 163 19.43 -6.49 11.47
N ASN A 164 18.99 -5.48 12.23
CA ASN A 164 18.91 -5.53 13.69
C ASN A 164 17.47 -5.69 14.22
N HIS A 165 16.47 -5.76 13.33
CA HIS A 165 15.07 -5.80 13.74
C HIS A 165 14.27 -6.71 12.81
N THR A 166 13.79 -7.83 13.36
CA THR A 166 12.87 -8.76 12.70
C THR A 166 11.55 -8.76 13.45
N PRO A 167 10.41 -8.52 12.79
CA PRO A 167 9.11 -8.58 13.43
C PRO A 167 8.85 -9.94 14.08
N SER A 168 8.25 -9.93 15.27
CA SER A 168 7.87 -11.14 16.00
C SER A 168 6.77 -11.92 15.28
N SER A 169 6.67 -13.22 15.57
CA SER A 169 5.53 -14.03 15.12
C SER A 169 4.20 -13.44 15.61
N ILE A 170 3.17 -13.53 14.77
CA ILE A 170 1.86 -12.94 15.04
C ILE A 170 1.06 -13.95 15.85
N VAL A 171 0.50 -13.52 16.99
CA VAL A 171 -0.29 -14.37 17.87
C VAL A 171 -1.72 -13.86 17.91
N ILE A 172 -2.66 -14.72 17.54
CA ILE A 172 -4.10 -14.44 17.59
C ILE A 172 -4.67 -15.20 18.78
N HIS A 173 -5.14 -14.45 19.78
CA HIS A 173 -5.82 -15.02 20.93
C HIS A 173 -7.28 -15.34 20.60
N PRO A 174 -7.84 -16.43 21.15
CA PRO A 174 -9.24 -16.74 20.96
C PRO A 174 -10.07 -15.68 21.69
N LEU A 175 -10.97 -15.02 20.94
CA LEU A 175 -12.08 -14.31 21.57
C LEU A 175 -13.07 -15.36 22.11
N ALA A 176 -13.90 -14.97 23.08
CA ALA A 176 -14.97 -15.83 23.63
C ALA A 176 -15.65 -16.67 22.55
N ARG A 177 -16.17 -17.87 22.89
CA ARG A 177 -16.74 -18.85 21.94
C ARG A 177 -17.99 -18.33 21.21
N ASN A 178 -17.78 -17.40 20.29
CA ASN A 178 -18.78 -16.69 19.52
C ASN A 178 -18.48 -16.80 18.02
N GLN A 179 -19.47 -16.48 17.20
CA GLN A 179 -19.38 -16.58 15.74
C GLN A 179 -18.30 -15.69 15.11
N LEU A 180 -17.81 -14.67 15.83
CA LEU A 180 -16.82 -13.69 15.36
C LEU A 180 -15.41 -13.95 15.90
N CYS A 181 -15.19 -15.07 16.60
CA CYS A 181 -13.87 -15.39 17.11
C CYS A 181 -12.91 -15.69 15.93
N PRO A 182 -11.80 -14.95 15.77
CA PRO A 182 -10.89 -15.12 14.64
C PRO A 182 -10.27 -16.53 14.62
N VAL A 183 -9.87 -17.05 15.80
CA VAL A 183 -9.32 -18.40 15.95
C VAL A 183 -10.29 -19.48 15.47
N LEU A 184 -11.56 -19.38 15.88
CA LEU A 184 -12.59 -20.37 15.49
C LEU A 184 -12.84 -20.34 13.98
N ASN A 185 -13.03 -19.15 13.42
CA ASN A 185 -13.29 -19.00 11.98
C ASN A 185 -12.08 -19.48 11.16
N LEU A 186 -10.86 -19.13 11.59
CA LEU A 186 -9.64 -19.56 10.90
C LEU A 186 -9.48 -21.09 10.94
N THR A 187 -9.73 -21.72 12.09
CA THR A 187 -9.68 -23.18 12.23
C THR A 187 -10.68 -23.86 11.30
N GLN A 188 -11.90 -23.32 11.19
CA GLN A 188 -12.92 -23.83 10.27
C GLN A 188 -12.55 -23.64 8.81
N TYR A 189 -12.00 -22.47 8.45
CA TYR A 189 -11.49 -22.22 7.11
C TYR A 189 -10.36 -23.19 6.75
N LEU A 190 -9.43 -23.45 7.67
CA LEU A 190 -8.38 -24.45 7.48
C LEU A 190 -8.94 -25.85 7.32
N ALA A 191 -9.98 -26.23 8.06
CA ALA A 191 -10.62 -27.54 7.91
C ALA A 191 -11.33 -27.70 6.56
N LYS A 192 -11.94 -26.63 6.04
CA LYS A 192 -12.75 -26.66 4.81
C LYS A 192 -11.94 -26.44 3.54
N SER A 193 -10.93 -25.57 3.58
CA SER A 193 -10.12 -25.25 2.41
C SER A 193 -9.03 -26.31 2.21
N THR A 194 -8.99 -26.91 1.02
CA THR A 194 -7.87 -27.77 0.61
C THR A 194 -6.76 -26.89 0.01
N THR A 195 -5.52 -27.06 0.48
CA THR A 195 -4.37 -26.32 -0.05
C THR A 195 -3.17 -27.23 -0.22
N THR A 196 -2.54 -27.14 -1.39
CA THR A 196 -1.30 -27.85 -1.73
C THR A 196 -0.06 -26.94 -1.66
N GLN A 197 -0.25 -25.61 -1.70
CA GLN A 197 0.84 -24.64 -1.94
C GLN A 197 1.34 -23.87 -0.71
N GLY A 198 0.86 -24.20 0.50
CA GLY A 198 1.41 -23.68 1.75
C GLY A 198 1.09 -22.22 2.09
N HIS A 199 0.30 -21.49 1.28
CA HIS A 199 -0.28 -20.20 1.65
C HIS A 199 -1.52 -20.39 2.52
N LEU A 200 -1.78 -19.43 3.41
CA LEU A 200 -2.95 -19.48 4.27
C LEU A 200 -4.23 -19.24 3.48
N PHE A 201 -4.33 -18.13 2.76
CA PHE A 201 -5.53 -17.76 2.03
C PHE A 201 -5.40 -18.06 0.54
N ILE A 202 -6.41 -18.75 -0.01
CA ILE A 202 -6.53 -19.08 -1.43
C ILE A 202 -7.89 -18.62 -1.95
N HIS A 203 -7.94 -18.26 -3.23
CA HIS A 203 -9.18 -17.88 -3.88
C HIS A 203 -10.08 -19.14 -4.05
N PRO A 204 -11.36 -19.11 -3.64
CA PRO A 204 -12.21 -20.30 -3.57
C PRO A 204 -12.53 -20.88 -4.95
N VAL A 205 -12.81 -20.01 -5.94
CA VAL A 205 -13.13 -20.43 -7.33
C VAL A 205 -11.87 -20.77 -8.13
N SER A 206 -10.95 -19.81 -8.29
CA SER A 206 -9.77 -20.01 -9.15
C SER A 206 -8.70 -20.92 -8.56
N ARG A 207 -8.77 -21.23 -7.25
CA ARG A 207 -7.75 -21.98 -6.49
C ARG A 207 -6.35 -21.37 -6.56
N ARG A 208 -6.24 -20.12 -7.01
CA ARG A 208 -4.99 -19.36 -7.06
C ARG A 208 -4.68 -18.79 -5.69
N LEU A 209 -3.39 -18.60 -5.45
CA LEU A 209 -2.89 -17.90 -4.27
C LEU A 209 -3.43 -16.48 -4.23
N LEU A 210 -3.83 -16.03 -3.05
CA LEU A 210 -4.10 -14.61 -2.84
C LEU A 210 -2.76 -13.88 -2.77
N ASN A 211 -2.51 -13.01 -3.75
CA ASN A 211 -1.39 -12.09 -3.75
C ASN A 211 -1.84 -10.76 -3.11
N PRO A 212 -0.93 -9.80 -2.85
CA PRO A 212 -1.31 -8.53 -2.24
C PRO A 212 -2.45 -7.78 -2.97
N PHE A 213 -2.45 -7.84 -4.30
CA PHE A 213 -3.46 -7.20 -5.13
C PHE A 213 -4.83 -7.89 -5.01
N SER A 214 -4.88 -9.21 -5.17
CA SER A 214 -6.13 -9.96 -5.07
C SER A 214 -6.69 -9.98 -3.66
N THR A 215 -5.83 -9.96 -2.63
CA THR A 215 -6.26 -9.73 -1.24
C THR A 215 -6.97 -8.39 -1.11
N GLY A 216 -6.46 -7.33 -1.74
CA GLY A 216 -7.11 -6.02 -1.81
C GLY A 216 -8.45 -6.06 -2.55
N CYS A 217 -8.53 -6.75 -3.69
CA CYS A 217 -9.79 -6.92 -4.43
C CYS A 217 -10.86 -7.60 -3.57
N VAL A 218 -10.49 -8.65 -2.84
CA VAL A 218 -11.42 -9.34 -1.92
C VAL A 218 -11.96 -8.39 -0.85
N PHE A 219 -11.14 -7.49 -0.31
CA PHE A 219 -11.61 -6.46 0.60
C PHE A 219 -12.55 -5.46 -0.09
N CYS A 220 -12.28 -5.07 -1.34
CA CYS A 220 -13.15 -4.19 -2.12
C CYS A 220 -14.53 -4.83 -2.37
N ASP A 221 -14.57 -6.06 -2.87
CA ASP A 221 -15.81 -6.79 -3.18
C ASP A 221 -16.70 -6.90 -1.93
N MET A 222 -16.07 -7.16 -0.80
CA MET A 222 -16.73 -7.22 0.50
C MET A 222 -17.23 -5.85 0.95
N CYS A 223 -16.46 -4.78 0.77
CA CYS A 223 -16.90 -3.41 1.04
C CYS A 223 -18.12 -3.04 0.20
N GLU A 224 -18.13 -3.41 -1.09
CA GLU A 224 -19.28 -3.21 -1.97
C GLU A 224 -20.51 -4.02 -1.52
N SER A 225 -20.30 -5.28 -1.13
CA SER A 225 -21.35 -6.15 -0.57
C SER A 225 -21.96 -5.55 0.71
N TRP A 226 -21.11 -5.01 1.58
CA TRP A 226 -21.50 -4.34 2.81
C TRP A 226 -22.28 -3.04 2.54
N LEU A 227 -21.77 -2.19 1.65
CA LEU A 227 -22.44 -0.95 1.24
C LEU A 227 -23.80 -1.23 0.60
N SER A 228 -23.88 -2.26 -0.24
CA SER A 228 -25.13 -2.71 -0.86
C SER A 228 -26.13 -3.22 0.18
N SER A 229 -25.67 -3.95 1.19
CA SER A 229 -26.52 -4.38 2.31
C SER A 229 -27.03 -3.19 3.13
N ARG A 230 -26.20 -2.16 3.32
CA ARG A 230 -26.58 -0.95 4.05
C ARG A 230 -27.61 -0.12 3.28
N ALA A 231 -27.45 0.02 1.97
CA ALA A 231 -28.41 0.71 1.12
C ALA A 231 -29.80 0.07 1.21
N ARG A 232 -29.89 -1.27 1.16
CA ARG A 232 -31.16 -1.99 1.33
C ARG A 232 -31.80 -1.73 2.69
N ASN A 233 -31.03 -1.73 3.77
CA ASN A 233 -31.56 -1.54 5.12
C ASN A 233 -32.06 -0.11 5.39
N ARG A 234 -31.52 0.91 4.71
CA ARG A 234 -32.00 2.30 4.85
C ARG A 234 -33.36 2.56 4.19
N VAL A 235 -33.74 1.76 3.20
CA VAL A 235 -35.03 1.91 2.50
C VAL A 235 -36.20 1.35 3.33
N CYS A 236 -35.92 0.56 4.38
CA CYS A 236 -36.95 -0.13 5.17
C CYS A 236 -37.10 0.38 6.61
N SER A 237 -36.60 1.58 6.94
CA SER A 237 -36.88 2.22 8.23
C SER A 237 -37.95 3.30 8.03
N PRO A 238 -39.17 3.14 8.58
CA PRO A 238 -40.22 4.16 8.54
C PRO A 238 -39.86 5.40 9.38
#